data_AF-A0A0G3ICS5-F1
#
_entry.id   AF-A0A0G3ICS5-F1
#
_cell.length_a   1.000
_cell.length_b   1.000
_cell.length_c   1.000
_cell.angle_alpha   90.00
_cell.angle_beta   90.00
_cell.angle_gamma   90.00
#
_symmetry.space_group_name_H-M   'P 1'
#
loop_
_entity.id
_entity.type
_entity.pdbx_description
1 polymer ?
#
loop_
_entity_poly.entity_id
_entity_poly.type
_entity_poly.pdbx_seq_one_letter_code
_entity_poly.pdbx_strand_id
1 'polypeptide(L)'
;MKTWLVALIFTGVAAPAHATDFGCKVLLCLANPASNGGPQGVAECVAPIDRLYHDLDKGRPFPTCDLADGNDGGSYARQVYDPYDPCPPPLQPAARGAYVVQGRRNVGNGGREWGGSGEYTLSGQPQVSEPQSAQSGGGAGPQACVGKPVGAYTVGSDDDSVTVNVFEQVLWQPAQNPRAIDVFINNVRQQRVRW
;
A
#
# COMPACT_ATOMS: atom_id res chain seq x y z
N MET A 1 -24.60 66.70 35.19
CA MET A 1 -23.80 65.53 35.59
C MET A 1 -24.39 64.29 34.91
N LYS A 2 -23.71 63.70 33.90
CA LYS A 2 -23.82 62.30 33.40
C LYS A 2 -23.18 62.26 31.99
N THR A 3 -21.85 62.20 31.91
CA THR A 3 -21.04 60.99 31.57
C THR A 3 -21.45 60.31 30.26
N TRP A 4 -20.64 60.56 29.23
CA TRP A 4 -20.63 59.89 27.93
C TRP A 4 -20.06 58.47 28.11
N LEU A 5 -20.79 57.45 27.67
CA LEU A 5 -20.29 56.08 27.62
C LEU A 5 -19.58 55.87 26.28
N VAL A 6 -18.25 55.85 26.30
CA VAL A 6 -17.42 55.40 25.17
C VAL A 6 -17.43 53.88 25.19
N ALA A 7 -18.04 53.25 24.19
CA ALA A 7 -17.99 51.82 23.97
C ALA A 7 -16.68 51.46 23.26
N LEU A 8 -15.74 50.87 23.99
CA LEU A 8 -14.52 50.27 23.43
C LEU A 8 -14.89 48.94 22.77
N ILE A 9 -14.95 48.94 21.44
CA ILE A 9 -15.06 47.73 20.63
C ILE A 9 -13.66 47.10 20.58
N PHE A 10 -13.44 46.06 21.40
CA PHE A 10 -12.27 45.19 21.24
C PHE A 10 -12.48 44.32 20.00
N THR A 11 -11.94 44.74 18.87
CA THR A 11 -11.75 43.86 17.71
C THR A 11 -10.68 42.84 18.08
N GLY A 12 -11.11 41.64 18.49
CA GLY A 12 -10.22 40.51 18.66
C GLY A 12 -9.62 40.13 17.31
N VAL A 13 -8.34 40.43 17.11
CA VAL A 13 -7.57 39.89 15.99
C VAL A 13 -7.40 38.40 16.27
N ALA A 14 -8.12 37.55 15.54
CA ALA A 14 -7.85 36.12 15.54
C ALA A 14 -6.46 35.91 14.95
N ALA A 15 -5.47 35.62 15.80
CA ALA A 15 -4.19 35.12 15.34
C ALA A 15 -4.42 33.74 14.68
N PRO A 16 -3.74 33.43 13.56
CA PRO A 16 -3.84 32.11 12.97
C PRO A 16 -3.32 31.09 13.99
N ALA A 17 -4.09 30.04 14.25
CA ALA A 17 -3.67 28.97 15.15
C ALA A 17 -2.48 28.23 14.52
N HIS A 18 -1.28 28.37 15.08
CA HIS A 18 -0.03 27.81 14.57
C HIS A 18 0.11 26.28 14.73
N ALA A 19 -0.95 25.59 15.14
CA ALA A 19 -0.98 24.13 15.14
C ALA A 19 -1.24 23.64 13.70
N THR A 20 -0.19 23.07 13.12
CA THR A 20 -0.18 22.15 11.95
C THR A 20 -0.10 22.68 10.52
N ASP A 21 0.27 23.95 10.25
CA ASP A 21 0.55 24.39 8.86
C ASP A 21 1.50 23.45 8.10
N PHE A 22 2.55 22.96 8.79
CA PHE A 22 3.46 21.97 8.22
C PHE A 22 2.78 20.63 7.95
N GLY A 23 2.07 20.06 8.93
CA GLY A 23 1.46 18.74 8.80
C GLY A 23 0.31 18.71 7.81
N CYS A 24 -0.54 19.73 7.82
CA CYS A 24 -1.59 19.90 6.83
C CYS A 24 -1.01 20.11 5.42
N LYS A 25 0.08 20.89 5.28
CA LYS A 25 0.76 21.04 3.99
C LYS A 25 1.38 19.72 3.52
N VAL A 26 2.02 18.96 4.40
CA VAL A 26 2.57 17.63 4.09
C VAL A 26 1.48 16.69 3.59
N LEU A 27 0.36 16.57 4.32
CA LEU A 27 -0.73 15.69 3.94
C LEU A 27 -1.38 16.10 2.63
N LEU A 28 -1.53 17.41 2.39
CA LEU A 28 -1.99 17.92 1.09
C LEU A 28 -1.03 17.53 -0.05
N CYS A 29 0.28 17.67 0.17
CA CYS A 29 1.30 17.29 -0.81
C CYS A 29 1.35 15.78 -1.08
N LEU A 30 1.15 14.97 -0.04
CA LEU A 30 1.01 13.51 -0.16
C LEU A 30 -0.26 13.10 -0.91
N ALA A 31 -1.34 13.87 -0.81
CA ALA A 31 -2.61 13.60 -1.48
C ALA A 31 -2.65 14.07 -2.95
N ASN A 32 -1.65 14.82 -3.41
CA ASN A 32 -1.65 15.38 -4.75
C ASN A 32 -1.55 14.27 -5.83
N PRO A 33 -2.52 14.17 -6.77
CA PRO A 33 -2.49 13.17 -7.83
C PRO A 33 -1.50 13.51 -8.96
N ALA A 34 -1.05 14.77 -9.09
CA ALA A 34 -0.02 15.17 -10.06
C ALA A 34 1.35 14.57 -9.72
N SER A 35 1.51 14.07 -8.50
CA SER A 35 2.74 13.50 -7.94
C SER A 35 3.07 12.09 -8.47
N ASN A 36 2.75 11.77 -9.73
CA ASN A 36 3.09 10.50 -10.41
C ASN A 36 4.62 10.32 -10.60
N GLY A 37 5.32 10.12 -9.48
CA GLY A 37 6.78 10.18 -9.34
C GLY A 37 7.25 10.53 -7.92
N GLY A 38 6.32 10.88 -7.02
CA GLY A 38 6.56 11.24 -5.63
C GLY A 38 5.88 12.57 -5.27
N PRO A 39 5.58 12.82 -3.99
CA PRO A 39 4.81 13.98 -3.52
C PRO A 39 5.47 15.35 -3.76
N GLN A 40 6.66 15.38 -4.36
CA GLN A 40 7.43 16.58 -4.74
C GLN A 40 7.15 17.07 -6.17
N GLY A 41 6.23 16.43 -6.92
CA GLY A 41 5.90 16.82 -8.30
C GLY A 41 5.34 18.24 -8.45
N VAL A 42 4.94 18.88 -7.36
CA VAL A 42 4.56 20.29 -7.28
C VAL A 42 5.62 21.07 -6.51
N ALA A 43 6.06 22.21 -7.06
CA ALA A 43 7.19 22.97 -6.53
C ALA A 43 7.00 23.38 -5.05
N GLU A 44 5.78 23.74 -4.67
CA GLU A 44 5.41 24.11 -3.30
C GLU A 44 5.51 22.94 -2.31
N CYS A 45 5.57 21.71 -2.82
CA CYS A 45 5.66 20.46 -2.07
C CYS A 45 7.08 19.94 -1.88
N VAL A 46 8.07 20.46 -2.60
CA VAL A 46 9.48 20.01 -2.48
C VAL A 46 9.98 20.17 -1.05
N ALA A 47 10.00 21.41 -0.53
CA ALA A 47 10.49 21.72 0.81
C ALA A 47 9.75 21.03 1.97
N PRO A 48 8.40 21.00 2.04
CA PRO A 48 7.71 20.30 3.14
C PRO A 48 7.93 18.79 3.10
N ILE A 49 8.03 18.18 1.92
CA ILE A 49 8.30 16.74 1.81
C ILE A 49 9.77 16.43 2.16
N ASP A 50 10.74 17.23 1.74
CA ASP A 50 12.14 17.04 2.15
C ASP A 50 12.27 17.07 3.66
N ARG A 51 11.59 18.02 4.31
CA ARG A 51 11.53 18.09 5.77
C ARG A 51 10.86 16.86 6.38
N LEU A 52 9.77 16.37 5.79
CA LEU A 52 9.13 15.12 6.23
C LEU A 52 10.13 13.97 6.20
N TYR A 53 10.76 13.70 5.06
CA TYR A 53 11.67 12.57 4.91
C TYR A 53 12.88 12.68 5.87
N HIS A 54 13.46 13.86 6.00
CA HIS A 54 14.51 14.12 6.97
C HIS A 54 14.07 13.84 8.42
N ASP A 55 12.85 14.24 8.79
CA ASP A 55 12.32 14.01 10.12
C ASP A 55 12.08 12.50 10.36
N LEU A 56 11.57 11.78 9.35
CA LEU A 56 11.35 10.34 9.41
C LEU A 56 12.66 9.53 9.47
N ASP A 57 13.69 9.93 8.72
CA ASP A 57 15.03 9.33 8.81
C ASP A 57 15.68 9.51 10.19
N LYS A 58 15.26 10.54 10.93
CA LYS A 58 15.67 10.79 12.32
C LYS A 58 14.78 10.10 13.36
N GLY A 59 13.80 9.29 12.92
CA GLY A 59 12.85 8.61 13.80
C GLY A 59 11.89 9.55 14.51
N ARG A 60 11.67 10.77 13.97
CA ARG A 60 10.70 11.71 14.53
C ARG A 60 9.27 11.26 14.17
N PRO A 61 8.26 11.67 14.97
CA PRO A 61 6.87 11.33 14.69
C PRO A 61 6.39 11.81 13.32
N PHE A 62 5.46 11.05 12.73
CA PHE A 62 4.72 11.51 11.55
C PHE A 62 3.96 12.81 11.89
N PRO A 63 3.95 13.82 11.01
CA PRO A 63 3.23 15.05 11.30
C PRO A 63 1.72 14.80 11.38
N THR A 64 1.05 15.58 12.23
CA THR A 64 -0.41 15.56 12.40
C THR A 64 -1.05 16.77 11.74
N CYS A 65 -2.33 16.65 11.40
CA CYS A 65 -3.19 17.73 10.91
C CYS A 65 -4.62 17.42 11.31
N ASP A 66 -5.27 18.32 12.03
CA ASP A 66 -6.63 18.11 12.54
C ASP A 66 -7.66 18.01 11.39
N LEU A 67 -7.36 18.57 10.21
CA LEU A 67 -8.20 18.48 9.02
C LEU A 67 -8.03 17.17 8.24
N ALA A 68 -7.01 16.36 8.57
CA ALA A 68 -6.65 15.17 7.83
C ALA A 68 -6.11 14.04 8.74
N ASP A 69 -6.82 13.82 9.85
CA ASP A 69 -6.50 12.78 10.85
C ASP A 69 -7.36 11.52 10.71
N GLY A 70 -8.39 11.54 9.85
CA GLY A 70 -9.30 10.43 9.58
C GLY A 70 -10.44 10.27 10.59
N ASN A 71 -10.52 11.10 11.64
CA ASN A 71 -11.51 10.94 12.72
C ASN A 71 -12.96 11.19 12.25
N ASP A 72 -13.14 12.09 11.28
CA ASP A 72 -14.46 12.42 10.71
C ASP A 72 -14.76 11.66 9.40
N GLY A 73 -14.06 10.55 9.15
CA GLY A 73 -14.11 9.84 7.86
C GLY A 73 -13.40 10.60 6.73
N GLY A 74 -12.66 11.65 7.08
CA GLY A 74 -11.88 12.47 6.16
C GLY A 74 -10.61 11.78 5.65
N SER A 75 -9.82 12.52 4.88
CA SER A 75 -8.53 12.06 4.38
C SER A 75 -7.53 11.90 5.51
N TYR A 76 -6.56 10.98 5.36
CA TYR A 76 -5.45 10.83 6.29
C TYR A 76 -4.27 10.16 5.61
N ALA A 77 -3.10 10.18 6.24
CA ALA A 77 -1.98 9.35 5.83
C ALA A 77 -1.37 8.63 7.02
N ARG A 78 -0.81 7.45 6.78
CA ARG A 78 -0.12 6.67 7.81
C ARG A 78 1.18 6.09 7.26
N GLN A 79 2.20 6.07 8.11
CA GLN A 79 3.40 5.29 7.81
C GLN A 79 3.08 3.79 7.87
N VAL A 80 3.66 3.05 6.94
CA VAL A 80 3.56 1.59 6.83
C VAL A 80 4.93 1.00 6.54
N TYR A 81 5.11 -0.26 6.93
CA TYR A 81 6.29 -1.05 6.61
C TYR A 81 5.86 -2.25 5.79
N ASP A 82 5.89 -2.10 4.46
CA ASP A 82 5.34 -3.08 3.53
C ASP A 82 6.02 -2.92 2.16
N PRO A 83 6.81 -3.90 1.69
CA PRO A 83 7.63 -3.75 0.48
C PRO A 83 6.85 -3.83 -0.83
N TYR A 84 5.54 -4.11 -0.80
CA TYR A 84 4.75 -4.32 -2.02
C TYR A 84 3.79 -3.17 -2.25
N ASP A 85 3.45 -2.91 -3.51
CA ASP A 85 2.40 -1.95 -3.83
C ASP A 85 1.03 -2.66 -3.83
N PRO A 86 -0.06 -1.89 -3.77
CA PRO A 86 -1.39 -2.44 -3.98
C PRO A 86 -1.44 -3.23 -5.28
N CYS A 87 -1.99 -4.45 -5.25
CA CYS A 87 -2.26 -5.15 -6.49
C CYS A 87 -3.20 -4.32 -7.38
N PRO A 88 -2.89 -4.17 -8.68
CA PRO A 88 -3.72 -3.40 -9.58
C PRO A 88 -5.09 -4.08 -9.72
N PRO A 89 -6.21 -3.36 -9.56
CA PRO A 89 -7.53 -3.95 -9.75
C PRO A 89 -7.68 -4.59 -11.14
N PRO A 90 -8.33 -5.76 -11.26
CA PRO A 90 -9.06 -6.48 -10.23
C PRO A 90 -8.22 -7.49 -9.43
N LEU A 91 -6.89 -7.50 -9.56
CA LEU A 91 -6.01 -8.47 -8.91
C LEU A 91 -5.93 -8.22 -7.40
N GLN A 92 -5.76 -9.30 -6.65
CA GLN A 92 -5.62 -9.28 -5.19
C GLN A 92 -4.29 -9.93 -4.79
N PRO A 93 -3.68 -9.54 -3.66
CA PRO A 93 -2.47 -10.20 -3.18
C PRO A 93 -2.78 -11.66 -2.87
N ALA A 94 -1.94 -12.57 -3.38
CA ALA A 94 -1.97 -13.96 -2.97
C ALA A 94 -1.56 -14.09 -1.50
N ALA A 95 -2.04 -15.14 -0.83
CA ALA A 95 -1.60 -15.43 0.53
C ALA A 95 -0.07 -15.61 0.57
N ARG A 96 0.56 -15.04 1.61
CA ARG A 96 2.00 -15.23 1.87
C ARG A 96 2.31 -16.72 1.99
N GLY A 97 3.40 -17.15 1.36
CA GLY A 97 3.84 -18.54 1.31
C GLY A 97 3.05 -19.43 0.34
N ALA A 98 2.00 -18.92 -0.30
CA ALA A 98 1.23 -19.71 -1.25
C ALA A 98 2.04 -19.98 -2.52
N TYR A 99 2.00 -21.23 -3.00
CA TYR A 99 2.45 -21.56 -4.33
C TYR A 99 1.39 -21.14 -5.33
N VAL A 100 1.80 -20.34 -6.31
CA VAL A 100 0.94 -19.67 -7.28
C VAL A 100 1.46 -19.94 -8.67
N VAL A 101 0.55 -20.23 -9.59
CA VAL A 101 0.85 -20.35 -11.03
C VAL A 101 -0.31 -19.80 -11.87
N GLN A 102 0.01 -19.22 -13.02
CA GLN A 102 -1.01 -18.84 -13.99
C GLN A 102 -1.38 -20.05 -14.84
N GLY A 103 -2.67 -20.26 -15.11
CA GLY A 103 -3.09 -21.36 -15.96
C GLY A 103 -4.58 -21.36 -16.28
N ARG A 104 -4.99 -22.34 -17.09
CA ARG A 104 -6.39 -22.58 -17.43
C ARG A 104 -6.72 -24.06 -17.26
N ARG A 105 -7.95 -24.38 -16.88
CA ARG A 105 -8.42 -25.76 -16.84
C ARG A 105 -8.54 -26.31 -18.26
N ASN A 106 -8.07 -27.53 -18.48
CA ASN A 106 -8.18 -28.22 -19.76
C ASN A 106 -9.67 -28.53 -20.05
N VAL A 107 -10.10 -28.33 -21.30
CA VAL A 107 -11.49 -28.59 -21.72
C VAL A 107 -11.55 -29.98 -22.36
N GLY A 108 -12.22 -30.93 -21.69
CA GLY A 108 -12.35 -32.33 -22.11
C GLY A 108 -12.00 -33.33 -21.01
N ASN A 109 -11.96 -34.63 -21.33
CA ASN A 109 -11.40 -35.64 -20.44
C ASN A 109 -9.87 -35.46 -20.38
N GLY A 110 -9.41 -34.42 -19.68
CA GLY A 110 -8.03 -34.36 -19.19
C GLY A 110 -7.76 -35.68 -18.48
N GLY A 111 -6.68 -36.37 -18.88
CA GLY A 111 -6.32 -37.65 -18.30
C GLY A 111 -6.41 -37.53 -16.78
N ARG A 112 -7.13 -38.46 -16.15
CA ARG A 112 -7.17 -38.60 -14.68
C ARG A 112 -5.80 -39.10 -14.24
N GLU A 113 -4.80 -38.25 -14.38
CA GLU A 113 -3.50 -38.44 -13.79
C GLU A 113 -3.68 -38.07 -12.32
N TRP A 114 -3.57 -39.09 -11.47
CA TRP A 114 -3.74 -38.93 -10.02
C TRP A 114 -2.61 -38.05 -9.50
N GLY A 115 -2.92 -36.82 -9.11
CA GLY A 115 -1.95 -35.84 -8.65
C GLY A 115 -1.29 -35.06 -9.80
N GLY A 116 -0.83 -33.84 -9.50
CA GLY A 116 -0.09 -33.00 -10.46
C GLY A 116 -0.94 -32.07 -11.33
N SER A 117 -0.28 -31.41 -12.28
CA SER A 117 -0.83 -30.31 -13.07
C SER A 117 -1.66 -30.74 -14.29
N GLY A 118 -1.88 -32.03 -14.52
CA GLY A 118 -2.46 -32.59 -15.75
C GLY A 118 -3.88 -32.08 -16.10
N GLU A 119 -4.62 -31.57 -15.12
CA GLU A 119 -5.92 -30.92 -15.35
C GLU A 119 -5.82 -29.48 -15.90
N TYR A 120 -4.63 -28.91 -15.93
CA TYR A 120 -4.39 -27.51 -16.27
C TYR A 120 -3.34 -27.35 -17.38
N THR A 121 -3.57 -26.38 -18.26
CA THR A 121 -2.50 -25.82 -19.11
C THR A 121 -1.87 -24.66 -18.34
N LEU A 122 -0.66 -24.86 -17.84
CA LEU A 122 0.07 -23.87 -17.05
C LEU A 122 0.90 -22.92 -17.91
N SER A 123 1.03 -21.69 -17.46
CA SER A 123 1.92 -20.68 -18.02
C SER A 123 3.05 -20.41 -17.03
N GLY A 124 4.20 -21.04 -17.28
CA GLY A 124 5.37 -20.97 -16.40
C GLY A 124 5.36 -22.01 -15.28
N GLN A 125 6.36 -21.90 -14.40
CA GLN A 125 6.52 -22.76 -13.23
C GLN A 125 5.82 -22.15 -12.01
N PRO A 126 5.29 -22.97 -11.09
CA PRO A 126 4.79 -22.48 -9.81
C PRO A 126 5.88 -21.75 -9.02
N GLN A 127 5.53 -20.62 -8.43
CA GLN A 127 6.42 -19.85 -7.57
C GLN A 127 5.70 -19.50 -6.25
N VAL A 128 6.49 -19.26 -5.20
CA VAL A 128 5.95 -18.90 -3.88
C VAL A 128 5.75 -17.39 -3.82
N SER A 129 4.57 -16.95 -3.37
CA SER A 129 4.30 -15.54 -3.06
C SER A 129 4.92 -15.18 -1.71
N GLU A 130 5.67 -14.07 -1.66
CA GLU A 130 6.34 -13.58 -0.46
C GLU A 130 7.12 -14.68 0.28
N PRO A 131 8.04 -15.40 -0.40
CA PRO A 131 8.80 -16.46 0.26
C PRO A 131 9.60 -15.85 1.40
N GLN A 132 9.44 -16.41 2.59
CA GLN A 132 10.25 -16.01 3.73
C GLN A 132 11.65 -16.60 3.55
N SER A 133 12.66 -15.75 3.46
CA SER A 133 14.04 -16.22 3.54
C SER A 133 14.30 -16.75 4.96
N ALA A 134 14.76 -17.99 5.09
CA ALA A 134 15.15 -18.58 6.37
C ALA A 134 16.40 -17.92 7.00
N GLN A 135 17.09 -17.04 6.26
CA GLN A 135 18.30 -16.36 6.70
C GLN A 135 17.98 -14.96 7.24
N SER A 136 18.48 -14.67 8.43
CA SER A 136 18.51 -13.34 9.03
C SER A 136 19.27 -12.38 8.10
N GLY A 137 18.54 -11.64 7.27
CA GLY A 137 19.10 -10.72 6.29
C GLY A 137 18.68 -10.97 4.84
N GLY A 138 17.92 -12.03 4.54
CA GLY A 138 17.31 -12.19 3.22
C GLY A 138 16.19 -11.15 3.01
N GLY A 139 16.25 -10.46 1.88
CA GLY A 139 15.18 -9.53 1.48
C GLY A 139 13.86 -10.28 1.23
N ALA A 140 12.74 -9.57 1.36
CA ALA A 140 11.43 -10.13 1.02
C ALA A 140 11.42 -10.54 -0.47
N GLY A 141 10.93 -11.75 -0.78
CA GLY A 141 10.81 -12.21 -2.17
C GLY A 141 9.68 -11.52 -2.94
N PRO A 142 9.36 -11.91 -4.18
CA PRO A 142 8.30 -11.27 -4.94
C PRO A 142 6.90 -11.63 -4.38
N GLN A 143 5.94 -10.71 -4.47
CA GLN A 143 4.53 -10.97 -4.15
C GLN A 143 3.76 -11.24 -5.44
N ALA A 144 2.86 -12.23 -5.42
CA ALA A 144 1.93 -12.46 -6.50
C ALA A 144 0.64 -11.65 -6.31
N CYS A 145 0.24 -10.93 -7.35
CA CYS A 145 -1.10 -10.38 -7.53
C CYS A 145 -1.90 -11.32 -8.43
N VAL A 146 -2.98 -11.89 -7.91
CA VAL A 146 -3.73 -12.97 -8.54
C VAL A 146 -5.15 -12.54 -8.92
N GLY A 147 -5.61 -13.05 -10.06
CA GLY A 147 -6.98 -12.88 -10.55
C GLY A 147 -7.93 -13.93 -9.98
N LYS A 148 -8.96 -14.32 -10.74
CA LYS A 148 -9.89 -15.37 -10.30
C LYS A 148 -9.18 -16.72 -10.18
N PRO A 149 -9.51 -17.52 -9.14
CA PRO A 149 -9.01 -18.89 -9.01
C PRO A 149 -9.60 -19.78 -10.10
N VAL A 150 -8.75 -20.61 -10.69
CA VAL A 150 -9.12 -21.63 -11.68
C VAL A 150 -9.21 -23.00 -11.01
N GLY A 151 -8.37 -23.25 -10.01
CA GLY A 151 -8.34 -24.47 -9.22
C GLY A 151 -7.02 -24.61 -8.47
N ALA A 152 -6.74 -25.81 -7.99
CA ALA A 152 -5.46 -26.15 -7.37
C ALA A 152 -5.09 -27.59 -7.70
N TYR A 153 -3.82 -27.91 -7.53
CA TYR A 153 -3.31 -29.27 -7.57
C TYR A 153 -2.20 -29.47 -6.54
N THR A 154 -1.98 -30.72 -6.16
CA THR A 154 -0.93 -31.09 -5.21
C THR A 154 0.29 -31.63 -5.95
N VAL A 155 1.47 -31.22 -5.50
CA VAL A 155 2.77 -31.77 -5.91
C VAL A 155 3.49 -32.32 -4.69
N GLY A 156 4.32 -33.35 -4.89
CA GLY A 156 5.07 -33.99 -3.82
C GLY A 156 4.52 -35.37 -3.45
N SER A 157 4.98 -35.87 -2.31
CA SER A 157 4.65 -37.21 -1.78
C SER A 157 3.74 -37.09 -0.56
N ASP A 158 3.21 -38.21 -0.07
CA ASP A 158 2.25 -38.22 1.06
C ASP A 158 2.75 -37.45 2.30
N ASP A 159 4.04 -37.52 2.61
CA ASP A 159 4.65 -36.87 3.78
C ASP A 159 5.21 -35.46 3.51
N ASP A 160 5.31 -35.03 2.25
CA ASP A 160 5.87 -33.73 1.85
C ASP A 160 5.19 -33.27 0.56
N SER A 161 3.96 -32.77 0.74
CA SER A 161 3.13 -32.29 -0.36
C SER A 161 2.80 -30.81 -0.22
N VAL A 162 2.74 -30.14 -1.37
CA VAL A 162 2.47 -28.72 -1.48
C VAL A 162 1.26 -28.52 -2.39
N THR A 163 0.35 -27.65 -1.96
CA THR A 163 -0.78 -27.21 -2.80
C THR A 163 -0.34 -26.04 -3.67
N VAL A 164 -0.42 -26.23 -4.98
CA VAL A 164 -0.21 -25.18 -5.99
C VAL A 164 -1.57 -24.63 -6.41
N ASN A 165 -1.75 -23.32 -6.25
CA ASN A 165 -2.96 -22.61 -6.62
C ASN A 165 -2.84 -22.07 -8.04
N VAL A 166 -3.84 -22.35 -8.87
CA VAL A 166 -3.90 -21.95 -10.28
C VAL A 166 -4.85 -20.77 -10.42
N PHE A 167 -4.38 -19.68 -11.01
CA PHE A 167 -5.17 -18.48 -11.27
C PHE A 167 -5.20 -18.15 -12.76
N GLU A 168 -6.26 -17.47 -13.20
CA GLU A 168 -6.40 -17.07 -14.60
C GLU A 168 -5.33 -16.06 -15.04
N GLN A 169 -4.89 -15.24 -14.08
CA GLN A 169 -3.88 -14.20 -14.24
C GLN A 169 -3.04 -14.12 -12.97
N VAL A 170 -1.73 -14.02 -13.16
CA VAL A 170 -0.75 -13.78 -12.10
C VAL A 170 0.19 -12.66 -12.55
N LEU A 171 0.29 -11.61 -11.75
CA LEU A 171 1.27 -10.54 -11.91
C LEU A 171 2.23 -10.60 -10.72
N TRP A 172 3.52 -10.77 -10.99
CA TRP A 172 4.54 -10.76 -9.96
C TRP A 172 5.09 -9.35 -9.76
N GLN A 173 5.08 -8.87 -8.52
CA GLN A 173 5.72 -7.62 -8.15
C GLN A 173 6.99 -7.89 -7.32
N PRO A 174 8.13 -7.25 -7.66
CA PRO A 174 9.33 -7.33 -6.85
C PRO A 174 9.13 -6.58 -5.53
N ALA A 175 9.85 -7.00 -4.48
CA ALA A 175 9.92 -6.23 -3.25
C ALA A 175 10.65 -4.90 -3.49
N GLN A 176 10.11 -3.83 -2.92
CA GLN A 176 10.69 -2.48 -2.94
C GLN A 176 11.14 -2.09 -1.53
N ASN A 177 11.61 -0.84 -1.36
CA ASN A 177 11.85 -0.27 -0.04
C ASN A 177 10.56 -0.35 0.81
N PRO A 178 10.58 -1.03 1.97
CA PRO A 178 9.38 -1.25 2.77
C PRO A 178 8.86 0.01 3.47
N ARG A 179 9.71 1.04 3.65
CA ARG A 179 9.30 2.31 4.24
C ARG A 179 8.38 3.05 3.28
N ALA A 180 7.13 3.21 3.70
CA ALA A 180 6.11 3.81 2.88
C ALA A 180 5.11 4.62 3.70
N ILE A 181 4.35 5.44 3.00
CA ILE A 181 3.22 6.21 3.53
C ILE A 181 2.01 5.87 2.65
N ASP A 182 0.97 5.31 3.27
CA ASP A 182 -0.32 5.11 2.61
C ASP A 182 -1.18 6.36 2.79
N VAL A 183 -1.74 6.86 1.69
CA VAL A 183 -2.63 8.03 1.67
C VAL A 183 -4.05 7.58 1.40
N PHE A 184 -4.98 8.01 2.25
CA PHE A 184 -6.39 7.67 2.20
C PHE A 184 -7.21 8.93 1.96
N ILE A 185 -8.19 8.82 1.08
CA ILE A 185 -9.23 9.84 0.84
C ILE A 185 -10.58 9.14 0.95
N ASN A 186 -11.47 9.65 1.80
CA ASN A 186 -12.76 9.02 2.13
C ASN A 186 -12.60 7.56 2.57
N ASN A 187 -11.59 7.29 3.40
CA ASN A 187 -11.23 5.94 3.88
C ASN A 187 -10.84 4.93 2.78
N VAL A 188 -10.61 5.39 1.54
CA VAL A 188 -10.11 4.57 0.43
C VAL A 188 -8.65 4.94 0.18
N ARG A 189 -7.75 3.94 0.19
CA ARG A 189 -6.34 4.16 -0.13
C ARG A 189 -6.22 4.59 -1.59
N GLN A 190 -5.69 5.79 -1.81
CA GLN A 190 -5.51 6.36 -3.14
C GLN A 190 -4.11 6.07 -3.68
N GLN A 191 -3.08 6.15 -2.84
CA GLN A 191 -1.71 5.95 -3.25
C GLN A 191 -0.80 5.52 -2.11
N ARG A 192 0.38 5.02 -2.48
CA ARG A 192 1.49 4.71 -1.60
C ARG A 192 2.72 5.49 -2.04
N VAL A 193 3.35 6.19 -1.09
CA VAL A 193 4.58 6.96 -1.31
C VAL A 193 5.74 6.25 -0.61
N ARG A 194 6.84 6.05 -1.33
CA ARG A 194 8.08 5.43 -0.82
C ARG A 194 9.07 6.50 -0.36
N TRP A 195 9.84 6.22 0.70
CA TRP A 195 10.86 7.13 1.24
C TRP A 195 12.05 6.41 1.90
#